data_AF-A0A537IZ89-F1
#
_entry.id   AF-A0A537IZ89-F1
#
_cell.length_a   1.000
_cell.length_b   1.000
_cell.length_c   1.000
_cell.angle_alpha   90.00
_cell.angle_beta   90.00
_cell.angle_gamma   90.00
#
_symmetry.space_group_name_H-M   'P 1'
#
loop_
_entity.id
_entity.type
_entity.pdbx_description
1 polymer ?
#
loop_
_entity_poly.entity_id
_entity_poly.type
_entity_poly.pdbx_seq_one_letter_code
_entity_poly.pdbx_strand_id
1 'polypeptide(L)' 'MGAYVLRRLLQAVPLLWLISLVVFLLLHVIPGGPMAAYENNPDMTAEDLHRLEHDLGLDA' A
#
# COMPACT_ATOMS: atom_id res chain seq x y z
N MET A 1 -25.92 -29.10 -2.26
CA MET A 1 -25.53 -27.89 -1.52
C MET A 1 -24.01 -27.69 -1.46
N GLY A 2 -23.21 -28.66 -0.95
CA GLY A 2 -21.75 -28.52 -0.85
C GLY A 2 -21.00 -28.21 -2.16
N ALA A 3 -21.36 -28.86 -3.26
CA ALA A 3 -20.77 -28.60 -4.58
C ALA A 3 -21.05 -27.18 -5.11
N TYR A 4 -22.19 -26.58 -4.75
CA TYR A 4 -22.52 -25.19 -5.12
C TYR A 4 -21.68 -24.20 -4.31
N VAL A 5 -21.52 -24.43 -3.01
CA VAL A 5 -20.67 -23.62 -2.13
C VAL A 5 -19.21 -23.67 -2.59
N LEU A 6 -18.68 -24.86 -2.91
CA LEU A 6 -17.31 -25.02 -3.38
C LEU A 6 -17.07 -24.30 -4.70
N ARG A 7 -18.02 -24.39 -5.64
CA ARG A 7 -17.95 -23.70 -6.93
C ARG A 7 -17.98 -22.17 -6.76
N ARG A 8 -18.76 -21.66 -5.80
CA ARG A 8 -18.81 -20.23 -5.47
C ARG A 8 -17.53 -19.74 -4.80
N LEU A 9 -16.91 -20.53 -3.93
CA LEU A 9 -15.60 -20.21 -3.33
C LEU A 9 -14.50 -20.19 -4.39
N LEU A 10 -14.46 -21.18 -5.28
CA LEU A 10 -13.49 -21.22 -6.39
C LEU A 10 -13.65 -20.03 -7.34
N GLN A 11 -14.86 -19.51 -7.53
CA GLN A 11 -15.12 -18.29 -8.30
C GLN A 11 -14.73 -17.01 -7.53
N ALA A 12 -14.82 -17.02 -6.20
CA ALA A 12 -14.41 -15.89 -5.37
C ALA A 12 -12.89 -15.72 -5.34
N VAL A 13 -12.12 -16.80 -5.40
CA VAL A 13 -10.63 -16.74 -5.41
C VAL A 13 -10.07 -15.82 -6.50
N PRO A 14 -10.38 -15.98 -7.80
CA PRO A 14 -9.85 -15.11 -8.84
C PRO A 14 -10.36 -13.67 -8.72
N LEU A 15 -11.60 -13.47 -8.25
CA LEU A 15 -12.14 -12.14 -8.01
C LEU A 15 -11.38 -11.41 -6.89
N LEU A 16 -11.18 -12.09 -5.75
CA LEU A 16 -10.41 -11.54 -4.63
C LEU A 16 -8.97 -11.27 -5.03
N TRP A 17 -8.34 -12.18 -5.78
CA TRP A 17 -6.98 -12.02 -6.29
C TRP A 17 -6.87 -10.79 -7.19
N LEU A 18 -7.83 -10.60 -8.11
CA LEU A 18 -7.89 -9.43 -8.98
C LEU A 18 -8.03 -8.13 -8.17
N ILE A 19 -8.93 -8.10 -7.18
CA ILE A 19 -9.13 -6.93 -6.31
C ILE A 19 -7.86 -6.62 -5.53
N SER A 20 -7.23 -7.63 -4.93
CA SER A 20 -5.96 -7.46 -4.22
C SER A 20 -4.86 -6.91 -5.12
N LEU A 21 -4.74 -7.41 -6.36
CA LEU A 21 -3.77 -6.91 -7.33
C LEU A 21 -4.04 -5.45 -7.68
N VAL A 22 -5.29 -5.09 -7.93
CA VAL A 22 -5.69 -3.71 -8.23
C VAL A 22 -5.36 -2.79 -7.05
N VAL A 23 -5.74 -3.17 -5.83
CA VAL A 23 -5.43 -2.38 -4.62
C VAL A 23 -3.92 -2.23 -4.43
N PHE A 24 -3.15 -3.32 -4.59
CA PHE A 24 -1.70 -3.26 -4.49
C PHE A 24 -1.09 -2.33 -5.54
N LEU A 25 -1.54 -2.41 -6.79
CA LEU A 25 -1.08 -1.51 -7.85
C LEU A 25 -1.45 -0.06 -7.55
N LEU A 26 -2.66 0.21 -7.06
CA LEU A 26 -3.06 1.55 -6.64
C LEU A 26 -2.13 2.08 -5.54
N LEU A 27 -1.82 1.28 -4.53
CA LEU A 27 -0.89 1.66 -3.46
C LEU A 27 0.54 1.84 -3.97
N HIS A 28 0.98 1.03 -4.93
CA HIS A 28 2.32 1.09 -5.51
C HIS A 28 2.49 2.28 -6.46
N VAL A 29 1.42 2.72 -7.13
CA VAL A 29 1.41 3.88 -8.01
C VAL A 29 1.43 5.18 -7.21
N ILE A 30 1.00 5.18 -5.93
CA ILE A 30 1.14 6.34 -5.05
C ILE A 30 2.65 6.57 -4.81
N PRO A 31 3.23 7.65 -5.36
CA PRO A 31 4.63 7.96 -5.14
C PRO A 31 4.84 8.49 -3.71
N GLY A 32 5.99 8.16 -3.14
CA GLY A 32 6.53 8.79 -1.92
C GLY A 32 7.03 7.83 -0.84
N GLY A 33 6.91 6.51 -1.02
CA GLY A 33 7.44 5.56 -0.04
C GLY A 33 6.85 5.75 1.38
N PRO A 34 7.49 5.27 2.46
CA PRO A 34 7.01 5.50 3.83
C PRO A 34 6.95 6.99 4.21
N MET A 35 7.64 7.85 3.46
CA MET A 35 7.68 9.30 3.69
C MET A 35 6.60 10.08 2.93
N ALA A 36 5.87 9.46 1.98
CA ALA A 36 4.80 10.09 1.18
C ALA A 36 3.69 10.70 2.03
N ALA A 37 3.40 10.03 3.15
CA ALA A 37 2.39 10.45 4.11
C ALA A 37 2.80 11.75 4.81
N TYR A 38 4.11 12.04 4.87
CA TYR A 38 4.68 13.21 5.53
C TYR A 38 5.00 14.35 4.55
N GLU A 39 5.19 14.07 3.25
CA GLU A 39 5.41 15.10 2.21
C GLU A 39 4.25 16.09 2.07
N ASN A 40 3.01 15.64 2.34
CA ASN A 40 1.82 16.50 2.29
C ASN A 40 1.51 17.18 3.64
N ASN A 41 2.38 17.05 4.65
CA ASN A 41 2.15 17.61 5.97
C ASN A 41 2.68 19.06 6.03
N PRO A 42 1.80 20.10 6.11
CA PRO A 42 2.22 21.50 6.03
C PRO A 42 3.04 21.99 7.22
N ASP A 43 3.13 21.21 8.30
CA ASP A 43 3.91 21.50 9.50
C ASP A 43 5.35 20.92 9.48
N MET A 44 5.74 20.17 8.44
CA MET A 44 7.08 19.59 8.33
C MET A 44 7.89 20.28 7.24
N THR A 45 9.06 20.82 7.61
CA THR A 45 10.00 21.39 6.63
C THR A 45 10.83 20.29 5.97
N ALA A 46 11.40 20.58 4.80
CA ALA A 46 12.26 19.62 4.08
C ALA A 46 13.47 19.16 4.92
N GLU A 47 13.95 19.99 5.84
CA GLU A 47 15.03 19.64 6.78
C GLU A 47 14.57 18.65 7.86
N ASP A 48 13.33 18.77 8.34
CA ASP A 48 12.74 17.84 9.32
C ASP A 48 12.51 16.46 8.69
N LEU A 49 12.16 16.44 7.40
CA LEU A 49 12.03 15.22 6.60
C LEU A 49 13.36 14.46 6.51
N HIS A 50 14.46 15.15 6.19
CA HIS A 50 15.79 14.56 6.14
C HIS A 50 16.28 14.06 7.50
N ARG A 51 15.99 14.78 8.60
CA ARG A 51 16.32 14.29 9.95
C ARG A 51 15.52 13.05 10.32
N LEU A 52 14.23 13.04 10.00
CA LEU A 52 13.38 11.88 10.25
C LEU A 52 13.83 10.68 9.41
N GLU A 53 14.26 10.90 8.17
CA GLU A 53 14.83 9.86 7.31
C GLU A 53 16.11 9.27 7.92
N HIS A 54 16.98 10.13 8.46
CA HIS A 54 18.19 9.75 9.22
C HIS A 54 17.90 8.97 10.50
N ASP A 55 16.96 9.47 11.31
CA ASP A 55 16.57 8.85 12.58
C ASP A 55 15.87 7.49 12.36
N LEU A 56 15.19 7.32 11.23
CA LEU A 56 14.55 6.08 10.82
C LEU A 56 15.51 5.13 10.07
N GLY A 57 16.73 5.57 9.75
CA GLY A 57 17.74 4.79 9.02
C GLY A 57 17.30 4.42 7.60
N LEU A 58 16.53 5.31 6.97
CA LEU A 58 16.03 5.16 5.59
C LEU A 58 16.99 5.78 4.56
N ASP A 59 18.00 6.51 5.03
CA ASP A 59 19.09 7.12 4.30
C ASP A 59 20.32 6.17 4.26
N ALA A 60 20.24 5.17 3.39
CA ALA A 60 21.37 4.29 3.09
C ALA A 60 22.39 4.94 2.13
#